data_AF-A0A7X4L0J6-F1
#
_entry.id   AF-A0A7X4L0J6-F1
#
_cell.length_a   1.000
_cell.length_b   1.000
_cell.length_c   1.000
_cell.angle_alpha   90.00
_cell.angle_beta   90.00
_cell.angle_gamma   90.00
#
_symmetry.space_group_name_H-M   'P 1'
#
loop_
_entity.id
_entity.type
_entity.pdbx_description
1 polymer ?
#
loop_
_entity_poly.entity_id
_entity_poly.type
_entity_poly.pdbx_seq_one_letter_code
_entity_poly.pdbx_strand_id
1 'polypeptide(L)'
;MSWIERLDMWSSWIARAIAIAGTVGLVVSTATPAVQEWVARFVLNTDAFRSTTQTGRIFVSDNDHPHLSNGRGERWVQDRETFEEPFASRPVVSAAISLVDADETVRARVDIVRVDEQGFDYRIGTWVNSRLMSLQVDWIAVGTP
;
A
#
# COMPACT_ATOMS: atom_id res chain seq x y z
N MET A 1 -53.44 10.62 -12.13
CA MET A 1 -52.05 10.64 -11.67
C MET A 1 -51.58 9.20 -11.58
N SER A 2 -50.74 8.79 -12.52
CA SER A 2 -50.31 7.39 -12.68
C SER A 2 -49.24 7.03 -11.64
N TRP A 3 -49.04 5.73 -11.39
CA TRP A 3 -48.10 5.24 -10.38
C TRP A 3 -46.63 5.60 -10.70
N ILE A 4 -46.32 5.84 -11.98
CA ILE A 4 -44.99 6.26 -12.46
C ILE A 4 -44.69 7.72 -12.04
N GLU A 5 -45.67 8.62 -12.07
CA GLU A 5 -45.50 10.02 -11.67
C GLU A 5 -45.25 10.18 -10.15
N ARG A 6 -45.61 9.18 -9.34
CA ARG A 6 -45.33 9.17 -7.90
C ARG A 6 -43.90 8.76 -7.57
N LEU A 7 -43.18 8.07 -8.44
CA LEU A 7 -41.80 7.63 -8.18
C LEU A 7 -40.78 8.74 -8.46
N ASP A 8 -41.07 9.59 -9.45
CA ASP A 8 -40.23 10.75 -9.81
C ASP A 8 -40.23 11.87 -8.75
N MET A 9 -41.28 11.96 -7.95
CA MET A 9 -41.35 12.95 -6.86
C MET A 9 -40.43 12.62 -5.68
N TRP A 10 -40.06 11.35 -5.46
CA TRP A 10 -39.26 10.90 -4.31
C TRP A 10 -37.74 10.91 -4.56
N SER A 11 -37.31 10.86 -5.82
CA SER A 11 -35.89 10.85 -6.20
C SER A 11 -35.21 12.21 -5.95
N SER A 12 -35.95 13.31 -6.09
CA SER A 12 -35.42 14.68 -5.98
C SER A 12 -35.07 15.12 -4.55
N TRP A 13 -35.71 14.55 -3.52
CA TRP A 13 -35.39 14.81 -2.11
C TRP A 13 -34.15 14.04 -1.63
N ILE A 14 -33.96 12.81 -2.11
CA ILE A 14 -32.82 11.95 -1.76
C ILE A 14 -31.52 12.53 -2.33
N ALA A 15 -31.56 13.06 -3.56
CA ALA A 15 -30.41 13.69 -4.19
C ALA A 15 -29.90 14.95 -3.44
N ARG A 16 -30.78 15.67 -2.71
CA ARG A 16 -30.39 16.86 -1.93
C ARG A 16 -29.81 16.53 -0.55
N ALA A 17 -29.90 15.27 -0.09
CA ALA A 17 -29.38 14.84 1.22
C ALA A 17 -27.93 14.34 1.18
N ILE A 18 -27.29 14.27 0.00
CA ILE A 18 -25.95 13.70 -0.21
C ILE A 18 -24.81 14.70 0.15
N ALA A 19 -25.12 15.90 0.61
CA ALA A 19 -24.12 16.86 1.07
C ALA A 19 -23.82 16.71 2.57
N ILE A 20 -22.54 16.47 2.89
CA ILE A 20 -21.85 16.52 4.21
C ILE A 20 -21.58 15.15 4.85
N ALA A 21 -20.34 14.69 4.66
CA ALA A 21 -19.76 13.39 5.03
C ALA A 21 -19.65 13.07 6.54
N GLY A 22 -20.43 13.72 7.42
CA GLY A 22 -20.42 13.47 8.87
C GLY A 22 -21.65 12.71 9.40
N THR A 23 -22.77 12.72 8.67
CA THR A 23 -24.08 12.27 9.18
C THR A 23 -24.54 10.92 8.59
N VAL A 24 -23.65 10.18 7.92
CA VAL A 24 -24.04 8.97 7.16
C VAL A 24 -24.24 7.74 8.07
N GLY A 25 -23.50 7.63 9.18
CA GLY A 25 -23.58 6.45 10.05
C GLY A 25 -24.92 6.29 10.80
N LEU A 26 -25.58 7.40 11.15
CA LEU A 26 -26.78 7.37 12.00
C LEU A 26 -28.09 7.19 11.21
N VAL A 27 -28.14 7.60 9.94
CA VAL A 27 -29.36 7.55 9.10
C VAL A 27 -29.59 6.17 8.49
N VAL A 28 -28.53 5.39 8.27
CA VAL A 28 -28.60 4.07 7.62
C VAL A 28 -29.07 2.98 8.60
N SER A 29 -28.70 3.05 9.88
CA SER A 29 -29.06 2.03 10.87
C SER A 29 -30.56 1.98 11.19
N THR A 30 -31.30 3.07 10.94
CA THR A 30 -32.76 3.15 11.10
C THR A 30 -33.54 2.97 9.79
N ALA A 31 -32.85 2.74 8.66
CA ALA A 31 -33.48 2.55 7.36
C ALA A 31 -34.07 1.13 7.21
N THR A 32 -34.91 0.92 6.20
CA THR A 32 -35.44 -0.41 5.90
C THR A 32 -34.31 -1.36 5.49
N PRO A 33 -34.43 -2.69 5.71
CA PRO A 33 -33.40 -3.66 5.34
C PRO A 33 -32.97 -3.55 3.86
N ALA A 34 -33.91 -3.24 2.96
CA ALA A 34 -33.62 -3.03 1.55
C ALA A 34 -32.73 -1.80 1.28
N VAL A 35 -32.93 -0.70 2.02
CA VAL A 35 -32.09 0.49 1.92
C VAL A 35 -30.72 0.24 2.56
N GLN A 36 -30.66 -0.47 3.69
CA GLN A 36 -29.41 -0.86 4.32
C GLN A 36 -28.56 -1.73 3.39
N GLU A 37 -29.17 -2.72 2.74
CA GLU A 37 -28.49 -3.59 1.79
C GLU A 37 -28.04 -2.84 0.53
N TRP A 38 -28.88 -1.96 0.00
CA TRP A 38 -28.50 -1.12 -1.14
C TRP A 38 -27.34 -0.18 -0.81
N VAL A 39 -27.36 0.49 0.35
CA VAL A 39 -26.26 1.36 0.82
C VAL A 39 -25.00 0.54 1.04
N ALA A 40 -25.09 -0.63 1.68
CA ALA A 40 -23.94 -1.50 1.88
C ALA A 40 -23.30 -1.89 0.55
N ARG A 41 -24.10 -2.29 -0.45
CA ARG A 41 -23.59 -2.60 -1.79
C ARG A 41 -23.01 -1.37 -2.49
N PHE A 42 -23.63 -0.21 -2.35
CA PHE A 42 -23.12 1.03 -2.95
C PHE A 42 -21.78 1.44 -2.34
N VAL A 43 -21.72 1.56 -1.01
CA VAL A 43 -20.52 1.97 -0.26
C VAL A 43 -19.37 0.98 -0.48
N LEU A 44 -19.63 -0.33 -0.36
CA LEU A 44 -18.61 -1.36 -0.57
C LEU A 44 -18.17 -1.49 -2.03
N ASN A 45 -18.94 -0.96 -2.98
CA ASN A 45 -18.60 -1.00 -4.40
C ASN A 45 -18.10 0.35 -4.95
N THR A 46 -17.92 1.35 -4.08
CA THR A 46 -17.19 2.57 -4.45
C THR A 46 -15.68 2.32 -4.42
N ASP A 47 -14.94 2.98 -5.31
CA ASP A 47 -13.47 2.87 -5.34
C ASP A 47 -12.81 3.35 -4.04
N ALA A 48 -13.53 4.14 -3.22
CA ALA A 48 -13.07 4.62 -1.92
C ALA A 48 -12.78 3.50 -0.90
N PHE A 49 -13.32 2.28 -1.10
CA PHE A 49 -13.05 1.12 -0.25
C PHE A 49 -12.29 -0.01 -0.98
N ARG A 50 -11.91 0.20 -2.24
CA ARG A 50 -11.10 -0.79 -2.98
C ARG A 50 -9.64 -0.60 -2.60
N SER A 51 -9.15 -1.52 -1.78
CA SER A 51 -7.72 -1.67 -1.49
C SER A 51 -7.16 -2.81 -2.34
N THR A 52 -6.12 -2.52 -3.10
CA THR A 52 -5.27 -3.56 -3.69
C THR A 52 -3.99 -3.69 -2.86
N THR A 53 -3.39 -4.86 -2.92
CA THR A 53 -2.17 -5.18 -2.20
C THR A 53 -1.22 -5.88 -3.14
N GLN A 54 0.02 -5.42 -3.16
CA GLN A 54 1.11 -6.05 -3.87
C GLN A 54 2.21 -6.39 -2.87
N THR A 55 2.91 -7.49 -3.11
CA THR A 55 4.00 -7.94 -2.25
C THR A 55 5.16 -8.35 -3.12
N GLY A 56 6.37 -8.23 -2.60
CA GLY A 56 7.55 -8.71 -3.31
C GLY A 56 8.72 -8.92 -2.38
N ARG A 57 9.84 -9.25 -3.00
CA ARG A 57 11.07 -9.65 -2.32
C ARG A 57 12.26 -9.08 -3.04
N ILE A 58 13.11 -8.42 -2.26
CA ILE A 58 14.41 -7.93 -2.71
C ILE A 58 15.47 -8.82 -2.07
N PHE A 59 16.40 -9.32 -2.87
CA PHE A 59 17.54 -10.09 -2.41
C PHE A 59 18.83 -9.44 -2.92
N VAL A 60 19.75 -9.18 -2.00
CA VAL A 60 21.06 -8.61 -2.30
C VAL A 60 22.12 -9.58 -1.78
N SER A 61 23.09 -9.91 -2.64
CA SER A 61 24.24 -10.76 -2.31
C SER A 61 25.55 -10.08 -2.67
N ASP A 62 26.60 -10.41 -1.93
CA ASP A 62 27.96 -9.96 -2.20
C ASP A 62 28.58 -10.60 -3.46
N ASN A 63 27.99 -11.67 -4.01
CA ASN A 63 28.36 -12.20 -5.32
C ASN A 63 28.21 -11.13 -6.42
N ASP A 64 27.14 -10.33 -6.34
CA ASP A 64 26.87 -9.22 -7.26
C ASP A 64 27.42 -7.89 -6.71
N HIS A 65 27.53 -7.77 -5.39
CA HIS A 65 27.93 -6.55 -4.68
C HIS A 65 29.06 -6.80 -3.67
N PRO A 66 30.27 -7.17 -4.15
CA PRO A 66 31.35 -7.66 -3.28
C PRO A 66 31.83 -6.62 -2.26
N HIS A 67 31.59 -5.33 -2.51
CA HIS A 67 31.91 -4.24 -1.59
C HIS A 67 31.20 -4.40 -0.24
N LEU A 68 30.02 -5.03 -0.20
CA LEU A 68 29.26 -5.26 1.04
C LEU A 68 29.99 -6.17 2.03
N SER A 69 30.72 -7.18 1.56
CA SER A 69 31.45 -8.12 2.42
C SER A 69 32.93 -7.75 2.58
N ASN A 70 33.58 -7.21 1.55
CA ASN A 70 35.03 -6.96 1.58
C ASN A 70 35.44 -5.51 1.93
N GLY A 71 34.50 -4.57 1.89
CA GLY A 71 34.78 -3.15 2.08
C GLY A 71 34.79 -2.68 3.55
N ARG A 72 34.94 -1.37 3.74
CA ARG A 72 34.85 -0.68 5.04
C ARG A 72 34.13 0.66 4.87
N GLY A 73 33.67 1.23 5.99
CA GLY A 73 32.87 2.45 5.98
C GLY A 73 31.46 2.20 5.44
N GLU A 74 30.73 3.27 5.15
CA GLU A 74 29.38 3.18 4.58
C GLU A 74 29.39 2.58 3.18
N ARG A 75 28.55 1.57 2.99
CA ARG A 75 28.43 0.82 1.75
C ARG A 75 26.96 0.53 1.51
N TRP A 76 26.51 0.81 0.30
CA TRP A 76 25.10 0.75 -0.08
C TRP A 76 24.95 0.06 -1.43
N VAL A 77 23.85 -0.67 -1.57
CA VAL A 77 23.24 -1.05 -2.83
C VAL A 77 21.94 -0.27 -2.93
N GLN A 78 21.68 0.31 -4.09
CA GLN A 78 20.49 1.08 -4.36
C GLN A 78 19.90 0.66 -5.70
N ASP A 79 18.62 0.35 -5.70
CA ASP A 79 17.87 0.07 -6.91
C ASP A 79 16.39 0.44 -6.72
N ARG A 80 15.58 0.18 -7.72
CA ARG A 80 14.15 0.43 -7.76
C ARG A 80 13.36 -0.86 -7.87
N GLU A 81 12.36 -1.00 -7.01
CA GLU A 81 11.33 -2.01 -7.15
C GLU A 81 10.15 -1.40 -7.91
N THR A 82 9.65 -2.12 -8.93
CA THR A 82 8.49 -1.71 -9.72
C THR A 82 7.30 -2.58 -9.34
N PHE A 83 6.16 -1.96 -9.09
CA PHE A 83 4.90 -2.66 -8.85
C PHE A 83 4.46 -3.38 -10.13
N GLU A 84 3.80 -4.52 -9.99
CA GLU A 84 3.25 -5.28 -11.12
C GLU A 84 2.22 -4.45 -11.89
N GLU A 85 1.38 -3.72 -11.14
CA GLU A 85 0.42 -2.75 -11.67
C GLU A 85 0.58 -1.39 -10.95
N PRO A 86 0.50 -0.25 -11.66
CA PRO A 86 0.50 1.06 -11.00
C PRO A 86 -0.72 1.24 -10.10
N PHE A 87 -0.53 1.84 -8.93
CA PHE A 87 -1.63 2.27 -8.06
C PHE A 87 -2.23 3.58 -8.58
N ALA A 88 -3.53 3.83 -8.35
CA ALA A 88 -4.16 5.10 -8.73
C ALA A 88 -3.63 6.33 -7.95
N SER A 89 -2.98 6.10 -6.79
CA SER A 89 -2.29 7.13 -6.01
C SER A 89 -1.15 6.50 -5.22
N ARG A 90 -0.20 7.32 -4.73
CA ARG A 90 0.95 6.85 -3.93
C ARG A 90 0.52 5.86 -2.82
N PRO A 91 0.95 4.58 -2.88
CA PRO A 91 0.62 3.59 -1.88
C PRO A 91 1.44 3.77 -0.60
N VAL A 92 1.03 3.09 0.47
CA VAL A 92 1.85 2.91 1.68
C VAL A 92 2.65 1.63 1.51
N VAL A 93 3.98 1.72 1.69
CA VAL A 93 4.88 0.57 1.60
C VAL A 93 5.49 0.29 2.96
N SER A 94 5.42 -0.97 3.38
CA SER A 94 6.11 -1.49 4.56
C SER A 94 7.08 -2.59 4.13
N ALA A 95 8.26 -2.60 4.72
CA ALA A 95 9.31 -3.55 4.40
C ALA A 95 9.99 -4.05 5.68
N ALA A 96 10.37 -5.32 5.67
CA ALA A 96 11.06 -5.95 6.78
C ALA A 96 12.20 -6.83 6.27
N ILE A 97 13.31 -6.82 7.00
CA ILE A 97 14.40 -7.76 6.77
C ILE A 97 13.90 -9.16 7.11
N SER A 98 13.98 -10.09 6.17
CA SER A 98 13.52 -11.47 6.34
C SER A 98 14.63 -12.52 6.30
N LEU A 99 15.83 -12.14 5.85
CA LEU A 99 17.05 -12.96 5.95
C LEU A 99 18.27 -12.05 6.06
N VAL A 100 19.24 -12.45 6.87
CA VAL A 100 20.57 -11.85 6.94
C VAL A 100 21.61 -12.96 7.01
N ASP A 101 22.57 -12.93 6.09
CA ASP A 101 23.79 -13.74 6.15
C ASP A 101 25.00 -12.80 6.26
N ALA A 102 25.71 -12.90 7.37
CA ALA A 102 26.76 -11.96 7.76
C ALA A 102 27.73 -12.58 8.78
N ASP A 103 28.85 -11.89 9.02
CA ASP A 103 29.76 -12.20 10.13
C ASP A 103 29.05 -12.07 11.51
N GLU A 104 29.69 -12.56 12.59
CA GLU A 104 29.14 -12.60 13.97
C GLU A 104 28.52 -11.29 14.48
N THR A 105 28.99 -10.14 14.00
CA THR A 105 28.41 -8.83 14.31
C THR A 105 28.19 -8.04 13.03
N VAL A 106 26.92 -7.75 12.76
CA VAL A 106 26.52 -7.01 11.56
C VAL A 106 25.76 -5.75 11.92
N ARG A 107 26.08 -4.68 11.18
CA ARG A 107 25.27 -3.48 11.09
C ARG A 107 24.64 -3.48 9.71
N ALA A 108 23.32 -3.59 9.65
CA ALA A 108 22.57 -3.60 8.40
C ALA A 108 21.43 -2.58 8.48
N ARG A 109 21.09 -2.00 7.34
CA ARG A 109 19.98 -1.05 7.22
C ARG A 109 19.30 -1.21 5.87
N VAL A 110 17.98 -1.07 5.90
CA VAL A 110 17.11 -1.00 4.73
C VAL A 110 16.37 0.32 4.80
N ASP A 111 16.43 1.10 3.73
CA ASP A 111 15.62 2.30 3.56
C ASP A 111 14.72 2.13 2.34
N ILE A 112 13.43 2.47 2.50
CA ILE A 112 12.45 2.61 1.41
C ILE A 112 12.23 4.10 1.20
N VAL A 113 12.50 4.59 0.00
CA VAL A 113 12.45 6.02 -0.34
C VAL A 113 11.81 6.21 -1.71
N ARG A 114 11.40 7.45 -2.01
CA ARG A 114 10.86 7.83 -3.33
C ARG A 114 9.73 6.89 -3.81
N VAL A 115 8.78 6.59 -2.91
CA VAL A 115 7.56 5.86 -3.25
C VAL A 115 6.68 6.72 -4.14
N ASP A 116 6.21 6.18 -5.25
CA ASP A 116 5.22 6.76 -6.16
C ASP A 116 4.22 5.67 -6.62
N GLU A 117 3.35 6.00 -7.57
CA GLU A 117 2.31 5.11 -8.07
C GLU A 117 2.87 3.84 -8.74
N GLN A 118 4.09 3.89 -9.27
CA GLN A 118 4.69 2.83 -10.09
C GLN A 118 5.68 1.97 -9.31
N GLY A 119 6.22 2.47 -8.21
CA GLY A 119 7.21 1.72 -7.43
C GLY A 119 7.81 2.52 -6.28
N PHE A 120 8.95 2.03 -5.81
CA PHE A 120 9.75 2.69 -4.79
C PHE A 120 11.22 2.35 -4.97
N ASP A 121 12.09 3.20 -4.46
CA ASP A 121 13.50 2.91 -4.43
C ASP A 121 13.90 2.35 -3.08
N TYR A 122 14.79 1.38 -3.09
CA TYR A 122 15.33 0.78 -1.88
C TYR A 122 16.83 1.03 -1.77
N ARG A 123 17.30 1.11 -0.52
CA ARG A 123 18.72 1.13 -0.20
C ARG A 123 19.01 0.09 0.86
N ILE A 124 19.89 -0.84 0.55
CA ILE A 124 20.37 -1.85 1.49
C ILE A 124 21.84 -1.59 1.74
N GLY A 125 22.23 -1.50 3.00
CA GLY A 125 23.60 -1.13 3.32
C GLY A 125 24.12 -1.58 4.66
N THR A 126 25.43 -1.42 4.81
CA THR A 126 26.21 -1.76 5.99
C THR A 126 27.30 -0.72 6.21
N TRP A 127 27.90 -0.68 7.40
CA TRP A 127 28.91 0.31 7.74
C TRP A 127 30.00 -0.20 8.69
N VAL A 128 31.01 0.65 8.93
CA VAL A 128 32.22 0.34 9.71
C VAL A 128 32.98 -0.85 9.13
N ASN A 129 33.05 -1.97 9.84
CA ASN A 129 33.82 -3.17 9.52
C ASN A 129 32.91 -4.41 9.37
N SER A 130 31.59 -4.23 9.34
CA SER A 130 30.65 -5.33 9.15
C SER A 130 30.81 -5.96 7.77
N ARG A 131 30.66 -7.27 7.70
CA ARG A 131 30.63 -8.02 6.43
C ARG A 131 29.25 -8.59 6.22
N LEU A 132 28.58 -8.13 5.17
CA LEU A 132 27.26 -8.58 4.78
C LEU A 132 27.38 -9.43 3.52
N MET A 133 27.08 -10.73 3.62
CA MET A 133 27.17 -11.68 2.51
C MET A 133 25.86 -11.69 1.72
N SER A 134 24.73 -11.70 2.43
CA SER A 134 23.43 -11.46 1.80
C SER A 134 22.41 -10.86 2.75
N LEU A 135 21.42 -10.19 2.18
CA LEU A 135 20.27 -9.64 2.90
C LEU A 135 19.04 -9.75 2.03
N GLN A 136 17.94 -10.21 2.63
CA GLN A 136 16.63 -10.25 1.99
C GLN A 136 15.66 -9.30 2.70
N VAL A 137 14.83 -8.65 1.90
CA VAL A 137 13.74 -7.80 2.36
C VAL A 137 12.46 -8.28 1.71
N ASP A 138 11.46 -8.60 2.52
CA ASP A 138 10.09 -8.78 2.04
C ASP A 138 9.33 -7.47 2.26
N TRP A 139 8.51 -7.09 1.27
CA TRP A 139 7.76 -5.84 1.29
C TRP A 139 6.28 -6.07 0.94
N ILE A 140 5.45 -5.17 1.44
CA ILE A 140 4.01 -5.08 1.14
C ILE A 140 3.65 -3.63 0.82
N ALA A 141 2.96 -3.43 -0.28
CA ALA A 141 2.38 -2.16 -0.71
C ALA A 141 0.86 -2.26 -0.66
N VAL A 142 0.21 -1.29 -0.02
CA VAL A 142 -1.25 -1.21 0.09
C VAL A 142 -1.69 0.16 -0.42
N GLY A 143 -2.68 0.16 -1.31
CA GLY A 143 -3.19 1.36 -1.94
C GLY A 143 -4.45 1.09 -2.74
N THR A 144 -4.89 2.07 -3.50
CA THR A 144 -6.03 1.93 -4.42
C THR A 144 -5.54 1.42 -5.78
N PRO A 145 -6.22 0.43 -6.39
CA PRO A 145 -5.94 0.05 -7.77
C PRO A 145 -6.20 1.20 -8.74
#